data_AF-A0A9P0KVY9-F1
#
_entry.id   AF-A0A9P0KVY9-F1
#
_cell.length_a   1.000
_cell.length_b   1.000
_cell.length_c   1.000
_cell.angle_alpha   90.00
_cell.angle_beta   90.00
_cell.angle_gamma   90.00
#
_symmetry.space_group_name_H-M   'P 1'
#
loop_
_entity.id
_entity.type
_entity.pdbx_description
1 polymer ?
#
loop_
_entity_poly.entity_id
_entity_poly.type
_entity_poly.pdbx_seq_one_letter_code
_entity_poly.pdbx_strand_id
1 'polypeptide(L)'
;MADQHDTVDDGQLLKILIKKRGSVKFRLTHLVKQLDAVEKDISSIEELQFVEWKQKADRMPLLWDEFAGIQCQIESLSDEPDQFQERVDFENKYEVFGQVETVVEKIVRSREHKKRQILRFESNQCQR
;
A
#
# COMPACT_ATOMS: atom_id res chain seq x y z
N MET A 1 28.93 -41.04 -7.60
CA MET A 1 28.36 -40.49 -8.85
C MET A 1 27.60 -39.23 -8.46
N ALA A 2 27.74 -38.18 -9.26
CA ALA A 2 27.57 -36.77 -8.90
C ALA A 2 26.25 -36.43 -8.17
N ASP A 3 26.39 -35.76 -7.03
CA ASP A 3 25.35 -34.93 -6.42
C ASP A 3 25.20 -33.69 -7.31
N GLN A 4 24.06 -33.54 -7.98
CA GLN A 4 23.74 -32.36 -8.78
C GLN A 4 23.38 -31.24 -7.81
N HIS A 5 24.39 -30.47 -7.42
CA HIS A 5 24.19 -29.20 -6.74
C HIS A 5 23.56 -28.24 -7.76
N ASP A 6 22.24 -28.08 -7.71
CA ASP A 6 21.49 -27.02 -8.38
C ASP A 6 21.89 -25.68 -7.72
N THR A 7 23.08 -25.18 -8.05
CA THR A 7 23.49 -23.83 -7.70
C THR A 7 22.76 -22.90 -8.65
N VAL A 8 21.64 -22.34 -8.21
CA VAL A 8 21.02 -21.19 -8.87
C VAL A 8 22.12 -20.14 -9.04
N ASP A 9 22.48 -19.83 -10.28
CA ASP A 9 23.44 -18.77 -10.60
C ASP A 9 22.96 -17.48 -9.93
N ASP A 10 23.81 -16.88 -9.08
CA ASP A 10 23.47 -15.65 -8.34
C ASP A 10 23.02 -14.54 -9.30
N GLY A 11 23.57 -14.52 -10.51
CA GLY A 11 23.13 -13.62 -11.58
C GLY A 11 21.70 -13.86 -12.07
N GLN A 12 21.22 -15.10 -12.12
CA GLN A 12 19.83 -15.43 -12.42
C GLN A 12 18.90 -15.10 -11.25
N LEU A 13 19.32 -15.40 -10.01
CA LEU A 13 18.56 -15.08 -8.81
C LEU A 13 18.34 -13.57 -8.68
N LEU A 14 19.39 -12.77 -8.88
CA LEU A 14 19.34 -11.32 -8.87
C LEU A 14 18.32 -10.77 -9.88
N LYS A 15 18.30 -11.28 -11.11
CA LYS A 15 17.32 -10.89 -12.14
C LYS A 15 15.88 -11.21 -11.74
N ILE A 16 15.65 -12.36 -11.08
CA ILE A 16 14.32 -12.74 -10.58
C ILE A 16 13.89 -11.79 -9.47
N LEU A 17 14.78 -11.48 -8.53
CA LEU A 17 14.48 -10.57 -7.41
C LEU A 17 14.18 -9.15 -7.90
N ILE A 18 14.95 -8.61 -8.85
CA ILE A 18 14.68 -7.29 -9.45
C ILE A 18 13.29 -7.25 -10.10
N LYS A 19 12.92 -8.29 -10.86
CA LYS A 19 11.56 -8.39 -11.44
C LYS A 19 10.48 -8.45 -10.37
N LYS A 20 10.69 -9.24 -9.31
CA LYS A 20 9.75 -9.36 -8.20
C LYS A 20 9.58 -8.03 -7.47
N ARG A 21 10.69 -7.33 -7.17
CA ARG A 21 10.68 -5.98 -6.59
C ARG A 21 9.86 -5.02 -7.45
N GLY A 22 10.08 -5.03 -8.77
CA GLY A 22 9.33 -4.19 -9.71
C GLY A 22 7.81 -4.44 -9.66
N SER A 23 7.39 -5.69 -9.50
CA SER A 23 5.97 -6.04 -9.35
C SER A 23 5.37 -5.50 -8.03
N VAL A 24 6.08 -5.66 -6.91
CA VAL A 24 5.63 -5.14 -5.62
C VAL A 24 5.60 -3.60 -5.64
N LYS A 25 6.63 -2.97 -6.20
CA LYS A 25 6.71 -1.53 -6.44
C LYS A 25 5.51 -1.00 -7.21
N PHE A 26 5.10 -1.70 -8.26
CA PHE A 26 3.93 -1.32 -9.06
C PHE A 26 2.65 -1.37 -8.23
N ARG A 27 2.44 -2.41 -7.43
CA ARG A 27 1.25 -2.57 -6.57
C ARG A 27 1.17 -1.45 -5.54
N LEU A 28 2.29 -1.17 -4.88
CA LEU A 28 2.43 -0.06 -3.94
C LEU A 28 2.12 1.28 -4.64
N THR A 29 2.68 1.53 -5.82
CA THR A 29 2.50 2.80 -6.56
C THR A 29 1.06 2.97 -7.04
N HIS A 30 0.44 1.86 -7.43
CA HIS A 30 -0.96 1.85 -7.84
C HIS A 30 -1.88 2.17 -6.65
N LEU A 31 -1.60 1.65 -5.46
CA LEU A 31 -2.36 1.96 -4.26
C LEU A 31 -2.30 3.46 -3.93
N VAL A 32 -1.13 4.09 -4.04
CA VAL A 32 -0.97 5.54 -3.83
C VAL A 32 -1.87 6.34 -4.75
N LYS A 33 -1.88 6.00 -6.05
CA LYS A 33 -2.74 6.68 -7.03
C LYS A 33 -4.23 6.50 -6.72
N GLN A 34 -4.61 5.34 -6.18
CA GLN A 34 -5.98 5.11 -5.72
C GLN A 34 -6.31 5.98 -4.50
N LEU A 35 -5.38 6.18 -3.56
CA LEU A 35 -5.57 7.06 -2.41
C LEU A 35 -5.80 8.51 -2.87
N ASP A 36 -4.97 9.01 -3.78
CA ASP A 36 -5.10 10.37 -4.32
C ASP A 36 -6.47 10.59 -4.97
N ALA A 37 -7.04 9.56 -5.59
CA ALA A 37 -8.37 9.62 -6.18
C ALA A 37 -9.46 9.66 -5.09
N VAL A 38 -9.30 8.87 -4.04
CA VAL A 38 -10.28 8.78 -2.94
C VAL A 38 -10.24 9.99 -2.03
N GLU A 39 -9.07 10.56 -1.76
CA GLU A 39 -8.96 11.78 -0.95
C GLU A 39 -9.74 12.96 -1.54
N LYS A 40 -9.86 13.02 -2.87
CA LYS A 40 -10.61 14.07 -3.57
C LYS A 40 -12.12 13.96 -3.39
N ASP A 41 -12.64 12.77 -3.11
CA ASP A 41 -14.07 12.54 -2.88
C ASP A 41 -14.35 11.44 -1.85
N ILE A 42 -13.87 11.68 -0.63
CA ILE A 42 -14.12 10.79 0.52
C ILE A 42 -15.62 10.66 0.83
N SER A 43 -16.41 11.65 0.44
CA SER A 43 -17.83 11.71 0.77
C SER A 43 -18.66 10.70 -0.03
N SER A 44 -18.24 10.32 -1.24
CA SER A 44 -18.98 9.38 -2.10
C SER A 44 -18.67 7.91 -1.84
N ILE A 45 -17.72 7.60 -0.94
CA ILE A 45 -17.31 6.23 -0.66
C ILE A 45 -18.44 5.38 -0.05
N GLU A 46 -18.85 4.37 -0.82
CA GLU A 46 -19.87 3.39 -0.43
C GLU A 46 -19.34 2.34 0.55
N GLU A 47 -20.24 1.51 1.10
CA GLU A 47 -19.87 0.49 2.10
C GLU A 47 -18.87 -0.53 1.58
N LEU A 48 -19.10 -1.06 0.38
CA LEU A 48 -18.20 -2.05 -0.21
C LEU A 48 -16.81 -1.46 -0.46
N GLN A 49 -16.75 -0.22 -0.98
CA GLN A 49 -15.50 0.49 -1.19
C GLN A 49 -14.78 0.75 0.14
N PHE A 50 -15.50 1.10 1.21
CA PHE A 50 -14.92 1.26 2.54
C PHE A 50 -14.29 -0.04 3.07
N VAL A 51 -14.97 -1.18 2.90
CA VAL A 51 -14.42 -2.50 3.27
C VAL A 51 -13.15 -2.81 2.48
N GLU A 52 -13.13 -2.52 1.18
CA GLU A 52 -11.92 -2.67 0.35
C GLU A 52 -10.77 -1.79 0.86
N TRP A 53 -11.06 -0.55 1.26
CA TRP A 53 -10.05 0.36 1.80
C TRP A 53 -9.47 -0.12 3.13
N LYS A 54 -10.28 -0.71 4.01
CA LYS A 54 -9.78 -1.37 5.22
C LYS A 54 -8.86 -2.53 4.89
N GLN A 55 -9.25 -3.41 3.97
CA GLN A 55 -8.40 -4.54 3.57
C GLN A 55 -7.09 -4.07 2.93
N LYS A 56 -7.12 -2.98 2.16
CA LYS A 56 -5.92 -2.37 1.59
C LYS A 56 -5.02 -1.77 2.66
N ALA A 57 -5.58 -1.10 3.68
CA ALA A 57 -4.83 -0.63 4.85
C ALA A 57 -4.12 -1.79 5.55
N ASP A 58 -4.83 -2.88 5.85
CA ASP A 58 -4.27 -4.05 6.53
C ASP A 58 -3.15 -4.73 5.72
N ARG A 59 -3.24 -4.70 4.39
CA ARG A 59 -2.26 -5.33 3.48
C ARG A 59 -1.05 -4.45 3.18
N MET A 60 -1.14 -3.13 3.40
CA MET A 60 -0.10 -2.19 3.01
C MET A 60 1.23 -2.44 3.75
N PRO A 61 1.25 -2.67 5.08
CA PRO A 61 2.49 -3.02 5.79
C PRO A 61 3.12 -4.30 5.24
N LEU A 62 2.32 -5.34 4.96
CA LEU A 62 2.80 -6.61 4.43
C LEU A 62 3.46 -6.46 3.05
N LEU A 63 2.89 -5.58 2.20
CA LEU A 63 3.46 -5.28 0.89
C LEU A 63 4.79 -4.54 0.99
N TRP A 64 4.93 -3.69 1.99
CA TRP A 64 6.18 -3.00 2.24
C TRP A 64 7.25 -3.92 2.78
N ASP A 65 6.90 -4.78 3.74
CA ASP A 65 7.82 -5.78 4.26
C ASP A 65 8.29 -6.72 3.15
N GLU A 66 7.41 -7.09 2.22
CA GLU A 66 7.79 -7.84 1.02
C GLU A 66 8.78 -7.06 0.15
N PHE A 67 8.53 -5.77 -0.11
CA PHE A 67 9.43 -4.92 -0.88
C PHE A 67 10.81 -4.80 -0.22
N ALA A 68 10.85 -4.47 1.07
CA ALA A 68 12.07 -4.31 1.85
C ALA A 68 12.85 -5.64 1.94
N GLY A 69 12.16 -6.76 2.13
CA GLY A 69 12.77 -8.08 2.14
C GLY A 69 13.41 -8.46 0.81
N ILE A 70 12.77 -8.15 -0.32
CA ILE A 70 13.36 -8.38 -1.66
C ILE A 70 14.55 -7.45 -1.88
N GLN A 71 14.46 -6.19 -1.46
CA GLN A 71 15.53 -5.22 -1.59
C GLN A 71 16.78 -5.65 -0.81
N CYS A 72 16.62 -6.11 0.44
CA CYS A 72 17.72 -6.63 1.25
C CYS A 72 18.41 -7.83 0.58
N GLN A 73 17.63 -8.72 -0.06
CA GLN A 73 18.20 -9.85 -0.82
C GLN A 73 18.98 -9.38 -2.06
N ILE A 74 18.48 -8.36 -2.77
CA ILE A 74 19.20 -7.75 -3.91
C ILE A 74 20.53 -7.16 -3.45
N GLU A 75 20.52 -6.39 -2.36
CA GLU A 75 21.72 -5.76 -1.78
C GLU A 75 22.71 -6.79 -1.24
N SER A 76 22.24 -7.96 -0.81
CA SER A 76 23.11 -9.07 -0.39
C SER A 76 23.79 -9.80 -1.56
N LEU A 77 23.26 -9.64 -2.78
CA LEU A 77 23.73 -10.32 -4.01
C LEU A 77 24.45 -9.35 -4.97
N SER A 78 24.38 -8.05 -4.74
CA SER A 78 24.96 -7.02 -5.62
C SER A 78 25.33 -5.77 -4.84
N ASP A 79 26.57 -5.33 -5.00
CA ASP A 79 27.10 -4.06 -4.45
C ASP A 79 26.85 -2.86 -5.37
N GLU A 80 25.99 -2.98 -6.38
CA GLU A 80 25.76 -1.89 -7.33
C GLU A 80 25.00 -0.71 -6.70
N PRO A 81 25.57 0.52 -6.76
CA PRO A 81 25.00 1.71 -6.11
C PRO A 81 23.63 2.12 -6.66
N ASP A 82 23.31 1.79 -7.92
CA ASP A 82 22.04 2.12 -8.57
C ASP A 82 20.84 1.49 -7.86
N GLN A 83 21.02 0.33 -7.22
CA GLN A 83 19.97 -0.34 -6.46
C GLN A 83 19.66 0.36 -5.13
N PHE A 84 20.65 1.04 -4.54
CA PHE A 84 20.49 1.81 -3.31
C PHE A 84 19.78 3.14 -3.56
N GLN A 85 20.12 3.84 -4.66
CA GLN A 85 19.46 5.11 -4.97
C GLN A 85 17.97 4.91 -5.32
N GLU A 86 17.63 3.84 -6.06
CA GLU A 86 16.23 3.54 -6.36
C GLU A 86 15.40 3.26 -5.10
N ARG A 87 16.01 2.60 -4.10
CA ARG A 87 15.41 2.37 -2.77
C ARG A 87 15.16 3.70 -2.07
N VAL A 88 16.16 4.57 -1.99
CA VAL A 88 16.03 5.88 -1.32
C VAL A 88 14.99 6.76 -2.00
N ASP A 89 14.97 6.82 -3.33
CA ASP A 89 13.99 7.60 -4.09
C ASP A 89 12.57 7.06 -3.92
N PHE A 90 12.44 5.75 -3.73
CA PHE A 90 11.17 5.10 -3.43
C PHE A 90 10.76 5.37 -1.98
N GLU A 91 11.64 5.19 -1.00
CA GLU A 91 11.36 5.45 0.42
C GLU A 91 10.98 6.91 0.68
N ASN A 92 11.68 7.87 0.07
CA ASN A 92 11.35 9.30 0.18
C ASN A 92 9.97 9.65 -0.39
N LYS A 93 9.44 8.83 -1.31
CA LYS A 93 8.07 8.98 -1.82
C LYS A 93 7.02 8.28 -0.95
N TYR A 94 7.42 7.44 0.00
CA TYR A 94 6.54 6.50 0.72
C TYR A 94 6.22 6.85 2.18
N GLU A 95 6.14 8.14 2.52
CA GLU A 95 5.25 8.64 3.61
C GLU A 95 3.79 8.11 3.48
N VAL A 96 3.47 7.53 2.33
CA VAL A 96 2.28 6.77 1.92
C VAL A 96 1.74 5.78 2.96
N PHE A 97 2.58 5.17 3.83
CA PHE A 97 2.09 4.28 4.89
C PHE A 97 1.06 4.96 5.79
N GLY A 98 1.40 6.16 6.27
CA GLY A 98 0.47 6.95 7.06
C GLY A 98 -0.74 7.40 6.24
N GLN A 99 -0.62 7.53 4.92
CA GLN A 99 -1.69 8.03 4.05
C GLN A 99 -2.86 7.04 3.94
N VAL A 100 -2.61 5.73 3.84
CA VAL A 100 -3.71 4.75 3.71
C VAL A 100 -4.56 4.69 4.97
N GLU A 101 -3.92 4.59 6.15
CA GLU A 101 -4.62 4.61 7.44
C GLU A 101 -5.35 5.94 7.65
N THR A 102 -4.69 7.05 7.33
CA THR A 102 -5.30 8.39 7.38
C THR A 102 -6.54 8.49 6.50
N VAL A 103 -6.54 7.91 5.30
CA VAL A 103 -7.71 7.89 4.42
C VAL A 103 -8.84 7.08 5.02
N VAL A 104 -8.56 5.89 5.59
CA VAL A 104 -9.58 5.09 6.27
C VAL A 104 -10.20 5.86 7.44
N GLU A 105 -9.39 6.55 8.25
CA GLU A 105 -9.88 7.40 9.34
C GLU A 105 -10.76 8.55 8.83
N LYS A 106 -10.35 9.23 7.77
CA LYS A 106 -11.13 10.31 7.15
C LYS A 106 -12.49 9.80 6.65
N ILE A 107 -12.53 8.60 6.05
CA ILE A 107 -13.78 7.95 5.62
C ILE A 107 -14.69 7.66 6.83
N VAL A 108 -14.13 7.14 7.93
CA VAL A 108 -14.88 6.89 9.18
C VAL A 108 -15.49 8.19 9.71
N ARG A 109 -14.70 9.26 9.85
CA ARG A 109 -15.17 10.56 10.34
C ARG A 109 -16.27 11.16 9.45
N SER A 110 -16.10 11.08 8.13
CA SER A 110 -17.10 11.53 7.16
C SER A 110 -18.45 10.82 7.35
N ARG A 111 -18.42 9.50 7.54
CA ARG A 111 -19.61 8.68 7.78
C ARG A 111 -20.30 8.97 9.10
N GLU A 112 -19.53 9.14 10.18
CA GLU A 112 -20.08 9.54 11.48
C GLU A 112 -20.73 10.93 11.42
N HIS A 113 -20.15 11.84 10.65
CA HIS A 113 -20.74 13.15 10.43
C HIS A 113 -22.10 13.05 9.71
N LYS A 114 -22.18 12.27 8.63
CA LYS A 114 -23.45 12.01 7.92
C LYS A 114 -24.51 11.39 8.84
N LYS A 115 -24.15 10.37 9.62
CA LYS A 115 -25.07 9.73 10.59
C LYS A 115 -25.61 10.75 11.61
N ARG A 116 -24.75 11.61 12.15
CA ARG A 116 -25.16 12.66 13.10
C ARG A 116 -26.11 13.68 12.48
N GLN A 117 -25.92 14.04 11.20
CA GLN A 117 -26.85 14.95 10.52
C GLN A 117 -28.22 14.33 10.31
N ILE A 118 -28.28 13.05 9.92
CA ILE A 118 -29.54 12.31 9.73
C ILE A 118 -30.33 12.23 11.05
N LEU A 119 -29.67 11.81 12.14
CA LEU A 119 -30.31 11.72 13.46
C LEU A 119 -30.87 13.06 13.95
N ARG A 120 -30.16 14.17 13.69
CA ARG A 120 -30.65 15.52 14.01
C ARG A 120 -31.89 15.89 13.19
N PHE A 121 -31.92 15.52 11.91
CA PHE A 121 -33.06 15.79 11.04
C PHE A 121 -34.30 15.00 11.47
N GLU A 122 -34.15 13.71 11.77
CA GLU A 122 -35.23 12.84 12.26
C GLU A 122 -35.80 13.33 13.60
N SER A 123 -34.93 13.77 14.52
CA SER A 123 -35.34 14.33 15.81
C SER A 123 -36.19 15.60 15.66
N ASN A 124 -35.88 16.44 14.68
CA ASN A 124 -36.62 17.68 14.41
C ASN A 124 -37.97 17.43 13.69
N GLN A 125 -38.11 16.31 12.97
CA GLN A 125 -39.36 15.89 12.31
C GLN A 125 -40.34 15.30 13.32
N CYS A 126 -39.88 14.56 14.33
CA CYS A 126 -40.74 13.98 15.38
C CYS A 126 -41.31 15.00 16.40
N GLN A 127 -40.82 16.24 16.40
CA GLN A 127 -41.28 17.32 17.29
C GLN A 127 -42.31 18.27 16.64
N ARG A 128 -42.72 17.99 15.39
CA ARG A 128 -43.78 18.73 14.67
C ARG A 128 -45.01 17.86 14.52
#